data_AF-A0ABD1IFN5-F1
#
_entry.id   AF-A0ABD1IFN5-F1
#
_cell.length_a   1.000
_cell.length_b   1.000
_cell.length_c   1.000
_cell.angle_alpha   90.00
_cell.angle_beta   90.00
_cell.angle_gamma   90.00
#
_symmetry.space_group_name_H-M   'P 1'
#
loop_
_entity.id
_entity.type
_entity.pdbx_description
1 polymer ?
#
loop_
_entity_poly.entity_id
_entity_poly.type
_entity_poly.pdbx_seq_one_letter_code
_entity_poly.pdbx_strand_id
1 'polypeptide(L)'
;MEERSRVSPLQVNVNATMQTTPYVAVHMRIEKDWMIHCKKLEQRLNISEICSSKEQIMRRVGSIVGLETPIVVYLAVADNLLEDNSIVEGWGEGLLPYEKKKLGVLDIYKKHPYLIQSAIDYEVCLRSDVFVGNTFSTFSSLVVLERSQLMMSLGVAQRCGLDVRWPSYAYNLEGESSGPRPWAANMSDVSLQAISYGSNHVSCW
;
A
#
# COMPACT_ATOMS: atom_id res chain seq x y z
N MET A 1 47.31 1.80 33.59
CA MET A 1 47.11 0.59 32.78
C MET A 1 45.72 0.09 33.12
N GLU A 2 44.73 0.55 32.37
CA GLU A 2 43.30 0.39 32.66
C GLU A 2 42.78 -0.86 31.93
N GLU A 3 42.21 -1.79 32.67
CA GLU A 3 41.78 -3.09 32.18
C GLU A 3 40.39 -2.98 31.54
N ARG A 4 40.36 -3.07 30.20
CA ARG A 4 39.14 -2.93 29.40
C ARG A 4 38.34 -4.24 29.45
N SER A 5 37.28 -4.25 30.25
CA SER A 5 36.27 -5.32 30.30
C SER A 5 35.75 -5.66 28.89
N ARG A 6 35.92 -6.92 28.48
CA ARG A 6 35.38 -7.47 27.23
C ARG A 6 33.91 -7.81 27.44
N VAL A 7 33.02 -6.99 26.91
CA VAL A 7 31.60 -7.33 26.76
C VAL A 7 31.49 -8.38 25.67
N SER A 8 31.04 -9.58 26.03
CA SER A 8 30.73 -10.66 25.07
C SER A 8 29.60 -10.20 24.15
N PRO A 9 29.67 -10.44 22.83
CA PRO A 9 28.54 -10.16 21.95
C PRO A 9 27.40 -11.10 22.33
N LEU A 10 26.21 -10.54 22.57
CA LEU A 10 24.96 -11.30 22.59
C LEU A 10 24.87 -12.09 21.29
N GLN A 11 25.01 -13.41 21.37
CA GLN A 11 24.70 -14.32 20.27
C GLN A 11 23.19 -14.25 20.03
N VAL A 12 22.80 -13.38 19.10
CA VAL A 12 21.46 -13.41 18.52
C VAL A 12 21.39 -14.69 17.71
N ASN A 13 20.59 -15.64 18.18
CA ASN A 13 20.35 -16.89 17.49
C ASN A 13 19.48 -16.61 16.25
N VAL A 14 20.10 -16.42 15.08
CA VAL A 14 19.45 -16.01 13.81
C VAL A 14 18.66 -17.15 13.13
N ASN A 15 18.27 -18.19 13.87
CA ASN A 15 17.55 -19.34 13.34
C ASN A 15 16.09 -19.44 13.85
N ALA A 16 15.46 -18.30 14.13
CA ALA A 16 14.01 -18.22 14.01
C ALA A 16 13.73 -17.84 12.55
N THR A 17 13.21 -18.76 11.75
CA THR A 17 12.44 -18.39 10.57
C THR A 17 11.38 -17.40 11.05
N MET A 18 11.61 -16.10 10.87
CA MET A 18 10.65 -15.07 11.24
C MET A 18 9.44 -15.30 10.35
N GLN A 19 8.47 -16.06 10.87
CA GLN A 19 7.19 -16.25 10.24
C GLN A 19 6.51 -14.89 10.29
N THR A 20 6.64 -14.14 9.20
CA THR A 20 6.09 -12.79 9.09
C THR A 20 4.58 -12.90 9.15
N THR A 21 3.96 -12.20 10.10
CA THR A 21 2.50 -12.10 10.16
C THR A 21 2.01 -11.48 8.87
N PRO A 22 1.06 -12.12 8.15
CA PRO A 22 0.56 -11.57 6.90
C PRO A 22 -0.18 -10.26 7.16
N TYR A 23 -0.06 -9.31 6.23
CA TYR A 23 -0.69 -8.00 6.34
C TYR A 23 -1.06 -7.41 5.00
N VAL A 24 -2.09 -6.56 5.04
CA VAL A 24 -2.49 -5.68 3.95
C VAL A 24 -1.78 -4.35 4.12
N ALA A 25 -1.15 -3.82 3.08
CA ALA A 25 -0.71 -2.44 3.03
C ALA A 25 -1.65 -1.61 2.17
N VAL A 26 -2.15 -0.51 2.74
CA VAL A 26 -3.06 0.42 2.07
C VAL A 26 -2.38 1.78 1.96
N HIS A 27 -2.09 2.21 0.73
CA HIS A 27 -1.58 3.54 0.46
C HIS A 27 -2.74 4.53 0.29
N MET A 28 -3.09 5.25 1.35
CA MET A 28 -4.26 6.14 1.37
C MET A 28 -3.90 7.53 0.87
N ARG A 29 -4.34 7.88 -0.35
CA ARG A 29 -4.29 9.26 -0.85
C ARG A 29 -5.57 10.00 -0.48
N ILE A 30 -5.59 10.56 0.71
CA ILE A 30 -6.69 11.33 1.31
C ILE A 30 -6.23 12.64 1.94
N GLU A 31 -4.99 13.05 1.66
CA GLU A 31 -4.41 14.31 2.12
C GLU A 31 -5.16 15.50 1.54
N LYS A 32 -5.18 16.63 2.26
CA LYS A 32 -5.94 17.83 1.87
C LYS A 32 -5.59 18.31 0.47
N ASP A 33 -4.30 18.41 0.17
CA ASP A 33 -3.78 18.85 -1.13
C ASP A 33 -4.17 17.88 -2.25
N TRP A 34 -4.09 16.58 -1.98
CA TRP A 34 -4.54 15.53 -2.88
C TRP A 34 -6.04 15.62 -3.17
N MET A 35 -6.87 15.78 -2.13
CA MET A 35 -8.32 15.86 -2.28
C MET A 35 -8.74 17.07 -3.13
N ILE A 36 -8.03 18.19 -3.02
CA ILE A 36 -8.26 19.35 -3.90
C ILE A 36 -7.82 19.04 -5.33
N HIS A 37 -6.64 18.43 -5.50
CA HIS A 37 -6.09 18.08 -6.80
C HIS A 37 -7.00 17.12 -7.56
N CYS A 38 -7.37 16.00 -6.93
CA CYS A 38 -8.15 14.96 -7.56
C CYS A 38 -9.53 15.48 -7.99
N LYS A 39 -10.22 16.26 -7.14
CA LYS A 39 -11.55 16.81 -7.45
C LYS A 39 -11.51 17.74 -8.66
N LYS A 40 -10.49 18.60 -8.75
CA LYS A 40 -10.29 19.49 -9.91
C LYS A 40 -9.93 18.72 -11.17
N LEU A 41 -9.24 17.59 -11.05
CA LEU A 41 -8.88 16.75 -12.19
C LEU A 41 -10.11 15.98 -12.70
N GLU A 42 -10.89 15.39 -11.79
CA GLU A 42 -12.18 14.75 -12.08
C GLU A 42 -13.14 15.69 -12.82
N GLN A 43 -13.28 16.93 -12.34
CA GLN A 43 -14.10 17.95 -13.01
C GLN A 43 -13.62 18.25 -14.43
N ARG A 44 -12.30 18.30 -14.66
CA ARG A 44 -11.73 18.59 -15.99
C ARG A 44 -11.88 17.43 -16.96
N LEU A 45 -11.78 16.21 -16.46
CA LEU A 45 -11.86 14.98 -17.27
C LEU A 45 -13.29 14.43 -17.36
N ASN A 46 -14.23 14.97 -16.59
CA ASN A 46 -15.61 14.50 -16.46
C ASN A 46 -15.70 13.02 -16.04
N ILE A 47 -14.93 12.64 -15.00
CA ILE A 47 -14.92 11.29 -14.41
C ILE A 47 -15.01 11.38 -12.87
N SER A 48 -15.25 10.24 -12.21
CA SER A 48 -15.38 10.15 -10.74
C SER A 48 -14.56 9.01 -10.13
N GLU A 49 -13.50 8.60 -10.82
CA GLU A 49 -12.71 7.40 -10.54
C GLU A 49 -11.31 7.72 -10.01
N ILE A 50 -11.05 8.95 -9.55
CA ILE A 50 -9.74 9.40 -9.06
C ILE A 50 -9.75 9.54 -7.54
N CYS A 51 -10.67 10.36 -7.04
CA CYS A 51 -10.81 10.64 -5.62
C CYS A 51 -11.48 9.46 -4.93
N SER A 52 -11.12 9.23 -3.67
CA SER A 52 -11.90 8.34 -2.81
C SER A 52 -11.92 8.90 -1.40
N SER A 53 -13.05 8.76 -0.72
CA SER A 53 -13.15 9.08 0.71
C SER A 53 -12.52 7.98 1.56
N LYS A 54 -12.23 8.30 2.83
CA LYS A 54 -11.77 7.34 3.83
C LYS A 54 -12.71 6.13 3.91
N GLU A 55 -14.01 6.38 3.96
CA GLU A 55 -15.06 5.36 4.08
C GLU A 55 -15.15 4.49 2.83
N GLN A 56 -14.96 5.08 1.64
CA GLN A 56 -14.90 4.32 0.40
C GLN A 56 -13.70 3.36 0.39
N ILE A 57 -12.52 3.83 0.83
CA ILE A 57 -11.32 2.99 0.92
C ILE A 57 -11.54 1.84 1.91
N MET A 58 -12.00 2.14 3.13
CA MET A 58 -12.28 1.13 4.16
C MET A 58 -13.27 0.08 3.66
N ARG A 59 -14.36 0.51 3.01
CA ARG A 59 -15.36 -0.41 2.45
C ARG A 59 -14.77 -1.30 1.36
N ARG A 60 -14.01 -0.71 0.41
CA ARG A 60 -13.35 -1.48 -0.66
C ARG A 60 -12.42 -2.52 -0.07
N VAL A 61 -11.52 -2.13 0.84
CA VAL A 61 -10.58 -3.05 1.50
C VAL A 61 -11.32 -4.18 2.24
N GLY A 62 -12.41 -3.87 2.95
CA GLY A 62 -13.23 -4.89 3.62
C GLY A 62 -14.02 -5.80 2.67
N SER A 63 -14.18 -5.41 1.40
CA SER A 63 -14.83 -6.21 0.36
C SER A 63 -13.84 -7.02 -0.50
N ILE A 64 -12.55 -7.10 -0.13
CA ILE A 64 -11.59 -7.96 -0.82
C ILE A 64 -11.96 -9.43 -0.59
N VAL A 65 -12.30 -10.13 -1.67
CA VAL A 65 -12.64 -11.55 -1.64
C VAL A 65 -11.42 -12.36 -1.21
N GLY A 66 -11.62 -13.38 -0.37
CA GLY A 66 -10.57 -14.28 0.11
C GLY A 66 -9.63 -13.69 1.17
N LEU A 67 -9.88 -12.47 1.65
CA LEU A 67 -9.11 -11.89 2.74
C LEU A 67 -9.44 -12.58 4.06
N GLU A 68 -8.49 -13.33 4.62
CA GLU A 68 -8.65 -13.97 5.92
C GLU A 68 -8.61 -12.93 7.05
N THR A 69 -9.58 -12.98 7.96
CA THR A 69 -9.63 -12.12 9.16
C THR A 69 -9.50 -12.96 10.44
N PRO A 70 -8.85 -12.43 11.50
CA PRO A 70 -8.32 -11.08 11.64
C PRO A 70 -7.01 -10.86 10.86
N ILE A 71 -6.82 -9.65 10.32
CA ILE A 71 -5.59 -9.28 9.60
C ILE A 71 -5.14 -7.85 9.90
N VAL A 72 -3.82 -7.66 9.92
CA VAL A 72 -3.19 -6.35 10.07
C VAL A 72 -3.37 -5.55 8.78
N VAL A 73 -3.79 -4.29 8.91
CA VAL A 73 -3.88 -3.33 7.82
C VAL A 73 -2.93 -2.18 8.09
N TYR A 74 -1.78 -2.17 7.43
CA TYR A 74 -0.83 -1.07 7.48
C TYR A 74 -1.32 0.12 6.65
N LEU A 75 -1.34 1.32 7.24
CA LEU A 75 -1.78 2.55 6.58
C LEU A 75 -0.56 3.39 6.19
N ALA A 76 -0.24 3.38 4.90
CA ALA A 76 0.75 4.29 4.31
C ALA A 76 0.05 5.60 3.92
N VAL A 77 0.24 6.63 4.74
CA VAL A 77 -0.33 7.96 4.52
C VAL A 77 0.60 9.05 5.06
N ALA A 78 0.54 10.23 4.46
CA ALA A 78 1.24 11.41 4.96
C ALA A 78 0.43 12.08 6.08
N ASP A 79 0.56 11.57 7.31
CA ASP A 79 -0.21 11.97 8.50
C ASP A 79 -0.33 13.50 8.69
N ASN A 80 0.77 14.23 8.44
CA ASN A 80 0.83 15.69 8.65
C ASN A 80 -0.06 16.50 7.70
N LEU A 81 -0.63 15.88 6.66
CA LEU A 81 -1.43 16.53 5.62
C LEU A 81 -2.92 16.13 5.68
N LEU A 82 -3.31 15.37 6.70
CA LEU A 82 -4.68 14.95 6.91
C LEU A 82 -5.52 16.08 7.53
N GLU A 83 -6.76 16.23 7.08
CA GLU A 83 -7.75 17.09 7.77
C GLU A 83 -8.37 16.38 8.98
N ASP A 84 -8.48 15.06 8.91
CA ASP A 84 -9.06 14.20 9.94
C ASP A 84 -8.03 13.15 10.38
N ASN A 85 -7.72 13.12 11.68
CA ASN A 85 -6.73 12.21 12.26
C ASN A 85 -7.33 10.86 12.72
N SER A 86 -8.62 10.61 12.50
CA SER A 86 -9.31 9.36 12.86
C SER A 86 -9.18 8.26 11.80
N ILE A 87 -7.99 8.11 11.19
CA ILE A 87 -7.78 7.15 10.08
C ILE A 87 -7.80 5.68 10.52
N VAL A 88 -7.57 5.42 11.81
CA VAL A 88 -7.59 4.08 12.41
C VAL A 88 -8.98 3.66 12.91
N GLU A 89 -9.99 4.52 12.79
CA GLU A 89 -11.36 4.26 13.26
C GLU A 89 -12.28 3.89 12.10
N GLY A 90 -13.31 3.06 12.35
CA GLY A 90 -14.34 2.72 11.35
C GLY A 90 -13.99 1.59 10.38
N TRP A 91 -12.87 0.90 10.58
CA TRP A 91 -12.53 -0.30 9.83
C TRP A 91 -13.49 -1.46 10.14
N GLY A 92 -13.73 -2.32 9.14
CA GLY A 92 -14.61 -3.49 9.27
C GLY A 92 -14.11 -4.50 10.30
N GLU A 93 -15.00 -5.40 10.74
CA GLU A 93 -14.69 -6.42 11.73
C GLU A 93 -13.48 -7.27 11.30
N GLY A 94 -12.54 -7.49 12.21
CA GLY A 94 -11.32 -8.26 11.96
C GLY A 94 -10.23 -7.52 11.17
N LEU A 95 -10.49 -6.33 10.63
CA LEU A 95 -9.45 -5.48 10.04
C LEU A 95 -8.80 -4.64 11.13
N LEU A 96 -7.50 -4.83 11.33
CA LEU A 96 -6.74 -4.21 12.42
C LEU A 96 -5.84 -3.10 11.85
N PRO A 97 -6.27 -1.83 11.82
CA PRO A 97 -5.49 -0.74 11.24
C PRO A 97 -4.28 -0.38 12.11
N TYR A 98 -3.14 -0.17 11.46
CA TYR A 98 -1.90 0.29 12.06
C TYR A 98 -1.29 1.44 11.23
N GLU A 99 -1.09 2.57 11.91
CA GLU A 99 -0.30 3.69 11.43
C GLU A 99 1.04 3.78 12.20
N LYS A 100 1.94 4.65 11.73
CA LYS A 100 3.29 4.85 12.31
C LYS A 100 3.25 5.16 13.81
N LYS A 101 2.25 5.92 14.25
CA LYS A 101 2.02 6.25 15.67
C LYS A 101 1.65 5.03 16.49
N LYS A 102 0.69 4.23 16.02
CA LYS A 102 0.25 2.99 16.69
C LYS A 102 1.36 1.93 16.73
N LEU A 103 2.23 1.90 15.71
CA LEU A 103 3.43 1.06 15.67
C LEU A 103 4.56 1.55 16.58
N GLY A 104 4.47 2.76 17.14
CA GLY A 104 5.53 3.33 17.99
C GLY A 104 6.79 3.76 17.23
N VAL A 105 6.73 3.87 15.90
CA VAL A 105 7.88 4.22 15.03
C VAL A 105 7.85 5.67 14.54
N LEU A 106 6.83 6.44 14.92
CA LEU A 106 6.64 7.82 14.45
C LEU A 106 7.87 8.72 14.72
N ASP A 107 8.51 8.58 15.87
CA ASP A 107 9.70 9.38 16.22
C ASP A 107 10.94 8.99 15.41
N ILE A 108 11.00 7.76 14.88
CA ILE A 108 12.04 7.34 13.94
C ILE A 108 11.77 8.00 12.59
N TYR A 109 10.54 7.93 12.09
CA TYR A 109 10.14 8.56 10.83
C TYR A 109 10.41 10.08 10.82
N LYS A 110 10.07 10.77 11.92
CA LYS A 110 10.27 12.22 12.06
C LYS A 110 11.73 12.68 11.96
N LYS A 111 12.71 11.78 12.17
CA LYS A 111 14.15 12.09 12.01
C LYS A 111 14.58 12.18 10.55
N HIS A 112 13.72 11.74 9.63
CA HIS A 112 14.05 11.65 8.21
C HIS A 112 13.28 12.68 7.38
N PRO A 113 13.86 13.18 6.27
CA PRO A 113 13.13 14.00 5.30
C PRO A 113 11.92 13.24 4.75
N TYR A 114 10.91 13.99 4.28
CA TYR A 114 9.67 13.43 3.72
C TYR A 114 9.92 12.32 2.69
N LEU A 115 10.84 12.52 1.74
CA LEU A 115 11.14 11.52 0.70
C LEU A 115 11.66 10.19 1.28
N ILE A 116 12.43 10.25 2.38
CA ILE A 116 12.91 9.04 3.05
C ILE A 116 11.78 8.37 3.82
N GLN A 117 10.88 9.13 4.45
CA GLN A 117 9.68 8.57 5.07
C GLN A 117 8.82 7.83 4.04
N SER A 118 8.62 8.43 2.86
CA SER A 118 7.95 7.78 1.73
C SER A 118 8.69 6.53 1.25
N ALA A 119 10.03 6.55 1.19
CA ALA A 119 10.81 5.36 0.81
C ALA A 119 10.65 4.21 1.82
N ILE A 120 10.52 4.51 3.12
CA ILE A 120 10.22 3.48 4.13
C ILE A 120 8.81 2.92 3.89
N ASP A 121 7.80 3.78 3.70
CA ASP A 121 6.45 3.33 3.38
C ASP A 121 6.41 2.49 2.09
N TYR A 122 7.24 2.83 1.09
CA TYR A 122 7.38 2.07 -0.15
C TYR A 122 7.85 0.65 0.12
N GLU A 123 8.90 0.48 0.94
CA GLU A 123 9.41 -0.84 1.32
C GLU A 123 8.40 -1.67 2.09
N VAL A 124 7.63 -1.05 3.00
CA VAL A 124 6.54 -1.74 3.72
C VAL A 124 5.44 -2.16 2.74
N CYS A 125 5.02 -1.28 1.83
CA CYS A 125 4.01 -1.61 0.82
C CYS A 125 4.49 -2.74 -0.11
N LEU A 126 5.75 -2.68 -0.55
CA LEU A 126 6.34 -3.66 -1.47
C LEU A 126 6.34 -5.08 -0.87
N ARG A 127 6.61 -5.19 0.44
CA ARG A 127 6.73 -6.47 1.16
C ARG A 127 5.41 -7.01 1.71
N SER A 128 4.31 -6.28 1.56
CA SER A 128 2.99 -6.72 2.02
C SER A 128 2.48 -7.95 1.27
N ASP A 129 1.63 -8.74 1.92
CA ASP A 129 0.96 -9.87 1.28
C ASP A 129 -0.07 -9.35 0.27
N VAL A 130 -0.85 -8.35 0.67
CA VAL A 130 -1.82 -7.66 -0.20
C VAL A 130 -1.51 -6.17 -0.23
N PHE A 131 -1.41 -5.60 -1.44
CA PHE A 131 -1.26 -4.15 -1.61
C PHE A 131 -2.55 -3.52 -2.16
N VAL A 132 -2.96 -2.38 -1.61
CA VAL A 132 -4.11 -1.62 -2.08
C VAL A 132 -3.72 -0.15 -2.22
N GLY A 133 -3.93 0.45 -3.39
CA GLY A 133 -3.52 1.82 -3.67
C GLY A 133 -4.43 2.55 -4.65
N ASN A 134 -4.02 3.78 -4.98
CA ASN A 134 -4.68 4.65 -5.94
C ASN A 134 -3.95 4.69 -7.29
N THR A 135 -4.64 4.50 -8.40
CA THR A 135 -4.04 4.46 -9.76
C THR A 135 -3.55 5.81 -10.27
N PHE A 136 -4.00 6.91 -9.66
CA PHE A 136 -3.51 8.27 -9.96
C PHE A 136 -2.31 8.66 -9.09
N SER A 137 -1.86 7.77 -8.19
CA SER A 137 -0.64 7.98 -7.42
C SER A 137 0.56 7.30 -8.06
N THR A 138 1.60 8.09 -8.33
CA THR A 138 2.91 7.57 -8.76
C THR A 138 3.51 6.60 -7.75
N PHE A 139 3.34 6.86 -6.45
CA PHE A 139 3.80 5.96 -5.39
C PHE A 139 3.17 4.56 -5.54
N SER A 140 1.83 4.49 -5.63
CA SER A 140 1.14 3.20 -5.78
C SER A 140 1.54 2.52 -7.08
N SER A 141 1.68 3.28 -8.16
CA SER A 141 2.02 2.75 -9.49
C SER A 141 3.40 2.09 -9.49
N LEU A 142 4.38 2.70 -8.80
CA LEU A 142 5.72 2.12 -8.64
C LEU A 142 5.67 0.83 -7.80
N VAL A 143 4.90 0.81 -6.70
CA VAL A 143 4.73 -0.41 -5.88
C VAL A 143 4.13 -1.55 -6.72
N VAL A 144 3.06 -1.29 -7.47
CA VAL A 144 2.40 -2.33 -8.30
C VAL A 144 3.31 -2.79 -9.43
N LEU A 145 4.03 -1.87 -10.07
CA LEU A 145 4.99 -2.22 -11.11
C LEU A 145 6.07 -3.15 -10.58
N GLU A 146 6.72 -2.79 -9.47
CA GLU A 146 7.78 -3.61 -8.87
C GLU A 146 7.25 -4.98 -8.42
N ARG A 147 6.10 -5.03 -7.73
CA ARG A 147 5.45 -6.30 -7.33
C ARG A 147 5.16 -7.18 -8.53
N SER A 148 4.64 -6.61 -9.61
CA SER A 148 4.33 -7.34 -10.84
C SER A 148 5.59 -7.88 -11.52
N GLN A 149 6.64 -7.06 -11.64
CA GLN A 149 7.93 -7.45 -12.23
C GLN A 149 8.62 -8.55 -11.41
N LEU A 150 8.56 -8.47 -10.08
CA LEU A 150 9.07 -9.52 -9.20
C LEU A 150 8.30 -10.83 -9.37
N MET A 151 6.97 -10.78 -9.50
CA MET A 151 6.21 -11.98 -9.85
C MET A 151 6.60 -12.52 -11.24
N MET A 152 6.92 -11.64 -12.20
CA MET A 152 7.31 -12.04 -13.57
C MET A 152 8.65 -12.76 -13.58
N SER A 153 9.64 -12.23 -12.86
CA SER A 153 10.96 -12.84 -12.75
C SER A 153 10.93 -14.20 -12.06
N LEU A 154 9.94 -14.45 -11.19
CA LEU A 154 9.69 -15.73 -10.54
C LEU A 154 8.88 -16.72 -11.39
N GLY A 155 8.51 -16.37 -12.62
CA GLY A 155 7.77 -17.25 -13.53
C GLY A 155 6.31 -17.50 -13.15
N VAL A 156 5.74 -16.69 -12.24
CA VAL A 156 4.31 -16.77 -11.90
C VAL A 156 3.51 -16.41 -13.15
N ALA A 157 2.55 -17.22 -13.60
CA ALA A 157 1.78 -16.90 -14.82
C ALA A 157 0.66 -15.89 -14.54
N GLN A 158 -0.05 -16.04 -13.42
CA GLN A 158 -1.20 -15.24 -13.07
C GLN A 158 -0.80 -14.00 -12.24
N ARG A 159 -1.26 -12.80 -12.62
CA ARG A 159 -0.89 -11.53 -11.97
C ARG A 159 -1.96 -10.97 -11.04
N CYS A 160 -3.22 -11.35 -11.27
CA CYS A 160 -4.37 -10.97 -10.46
C CYS A 160 -5.21 -12.20 -10.11
N GLY A 161 -5.95 -12.10 -9.01
CA GLY A 161 -6.89 -13.13 -8.56
C GLY A 161 -6.69 -13.45 -7.09
N LEU A 162 -7.32 -14.53 -6.64
CA LEU A 162 -7.23 -15.00 -5.26
C LEU A 162 -5.93 -15.78 -5.00
N ASP A 163 -5.48 -16.56 -5.99
CA ASP A 163 -4.36 -17.49 -5.85
C ASP A 163 -3.01 -16.91 -6.31
N VAL A 164 -2.89 -15.58 -6.35
CA VAL A 164 -1.62 -14.91 -6.72
C VAL A 164 -0.79 -14.61 -5.47
N ARG A 165 0.54 -14.66 -5.63
CA ARG A 165 1.48 -14.50 -4.50
C ARG A 165 1.42 -13.12 -3.85
N TRP A 166 1.27 -12.07 -4.65
CA TRP A 166 1.33 -10.67 -4.21
C TRP A 166 0.23 -9.86 -4.89
N PRO A 167 -1.05 -10.14 -4.59
CA PRO A 167 -2.17 -9.42 -5.18
C PRO A 167 -2.03 -7.92 -4.89
N SER A 168 -2.43 -7.13 -5.89
CA SER A 168 -2.44 -5.69 -5.83
C SER A 168 -3.77 -5.17 -6.36
N TYR A 169 -4.31 -4.12 -5.73
CA TYR A 169 -5.64 -3.61 -6.03
C TYR A 169 -5.69 -2.08 -6.10
N ALA A 170 -6.57 -1.57 -6.96
CA ALA A 170 -6.91 -0.17 -7.13
C ALA A 170 -8.21 0.14 -6.37
N TYR A 171 -8.15 0.86 -5.25
CA TYR A 171 -9.37 1.16 -4.47
C TYR A 171 -10.28 2.20 -5.12
N ASN A 172 -9.72 3.07 -5.96
CA ASN A 172 -10.47 4.14 -6.64
C ASN A 172 -11.31 3.61 -7.80
N LEU A 173 -11.09 2.37 -8.21
CA LEU A 173 -11.83 1.69 -9.26
C LEU A 173 -12.68 0.58 -8.64
N GLU A 174 -13.97 0.57 -8.99
CA GLU A 174 -14.88 -0.51 -8.58
C GLU A 174 -14.49 -1.83 -9.24
N GLY A 175 -14.24 -2.84 -8.41
CA GLY A 175 -14.05 -4.23 -8.82
C GLY A 175 -15.26 -5.11 -8.51
N GLU A 176 -15.03 -6.43 -8.52
CA GLU A 176 -16.05 -7.42 -8.17
C GLU A 176 -16.50 -7.28 -6.70
N SER A 177 -17.75 -7.66 -6.41
CA SER A 177 -18.33 -7.65 -5.06
C SER A 177 -18.22 -6.30 -4.33
N SER A 178 -18.22 -5.20 -5.09
CA SER A 178 -17.94 -3.85 -4.60
C SER A 178 -16.59 -3.70 -3.88
N GLY A 179 -15.65 -4.60 -4.14
CA GLY A 179 -14.24 -4.50 -3.74
C GLY A 179 -13.43 -3.58 -4.64
N PRO A 180 -12.11 -3.46 -4.40
CA PRO A 180 -11.20 -2.72 -5.24
C PRO A 180 -10.88 -3.52 -6.51
N ARG A 181 -10.61 -2.84 -7.62
CA ARG A 181 -10.30 -3.51 -8.89
C ARG A 181 -8.90 -4.14 -8.84
N PRO A 182 -8.72 -5.41 -9.23
CA PRO A 182 -7.39 -6.02 -9.35
C PRO A 182 -6.49 -5.21 -10.29
N TRP A 183 -5.20 -5.15 -9.96
CA TRP A 183 -4.26 -4.26 -10.65
C TRP A 183 -2.87 -4.89 -10.75
N ALA A 184 -2.40 -5.05 -11.99
CA ALA A 184 -1.01 -5.33 -12.33
C ALA A 184 -0.48 -4.27 -13.32
N ALA A 185 0.85 -4.16 -13.40
CA ALA A 185 1.53 -3.27 -14.34
C ALA A 185 2.83 -3.94 -14.84
N ASN A 186 3.21 -3.71 -16.09
CA ASN A 186 4.49 -4.20 -16.62
C ASN A 186 5.12 -3.17 -17.56
N MET A 187 6.40 -3.34 -17.87
CA MET A 187 7.14 -2.46 -18.79
C MET A 187 7.01 -2.86 -20.27
N SER A 188 6.12 -3.81 -20.58
CA SER A 188 5.96 -4.38 -21.92
C SER A 188 4.89 -3.67 -22.74
N ASP A 189 4.15 -2.73 -22.14
CA ASP A 189 3.17 -1.94 -22.86
C ASP A 189 3.84 -0.99 -23.86
N VAL A 190 3.20 -0.83 -25.02
CA VAL A 190 3.65 0.06 -26.09
C VAL A 190 3.43 1.54 -25.75
N SER A 191 2.58 1.83 -24.75
CA SER A 191 2.31 3.17 -24.25
C SER A 191 2.71 3.29 -22.78
N LEU A 192 3.35 4.42 -22.44
CA LEU A 192 3.54 4.79 -21.05
C LEU A 192 2.21 4.91 -20.31
N GLN A 193 1.06 5.07 -20.97
CA GLN A 193 -0.23 5.26 -20.33
C GLN A 193 -0.70 4.06 -19.48
N ALA A 194 -0.25 2.84 -19.79
CA ALA A 194 -0.53 1.65 -18.98
C ALA A 194 0.41 1.50 -17.76
N ILE A 195 1.52 2.26 -17.76
CA ILE A 195 2.55 2.28 -16.72
C ILE A 195 2.50 3.61 -15.94
N SER A 196 1.84 4.61 -16.52
CA SER A 196 1.80 5.98 -16.07
C SER A 196 0.81 6.09 -14.92
N TYR A 197 1.24 6.83 -13.91
CA TYR A 197 0.31 7.44 -12.97
C TYR A 197 -0.74 8.24 -13.75
N GLY A 198 -1.97 8.22 -13.26
CA GLY A 198 -3.02 9.08 -13.80
C GLY A 198 -3.96 8.40 -14.80
N SER A 199 -4.05 7.07 -14.76
CA SER A 199 -4.91 6.28 -15.64
C SER A 199 -5.92 5.46 -14.82
N ASN A 200 -7.13 5.28 -15.36
CA ASN A 200 -8.11 4.31 -14.89
C ASN A 200 -8.01 2.97 -15.64
N HIS A 201 -7.11 2.87 -16.64
CA HIS A 201 -6.81 1.64 -17.33
C HIS A 201 -5.87 0.78 -16.48
N VAL A 202 -6.45 -0.13 -15.71
CA VAL A 202 -5.73 -1.20 -15.02
C VAL A 202 -5.94 -2.51 -15.76
N SER A 203 -4.98 -3.42 -15.62
CA SER A 203 -5.09 -4.75 -16.23
C SER A 203 -4.41 -5.83 -15.40
N CYS A 204 -4.59 -7.07 -15.82
CA CYS A 204 -4.23 -8.30 -15.14
C CYS A 204 -3.55 -9.33 -16.03
N TRP A 205 -3.02 -8.91 -17.18
CA TRP A 205 -2.46 -9.78 -18.23
C TRP A 205 -1.56 -10.91 -17.71
#